data_AF-A0A132ALJ2-F1
#
_entry.id   AF-A0A132ALJ2-F1
#
_cell.length_a   1.000
_cell.length_b   1.000
_cell.length_c   1.000
_cell.angle_alpha   90.00
_cell.angle_beta   90.00
_cell.angle_gamma   90.00
#
_symmetry.space_group_name_H-M   'P 1'
#
loop_
_entity.id
_entity.type
_entity.pdbx_description
1 polymer ?
#
loop_
_entity_poly.entity_id
_entity_poly.type
_entity_poly.pdbx_seq_one_letter_code
_entity_poly.pdbx_strand_id
1 'polypeptide(L)'
;MNWSISSTEEFFNDYVLAKSNGLEEMTMMNWKLVLALFFSWTLVALALIKGIQSSGKVVYFTATFPYVILAILLGRGLTLPGSFDGLRYYITPNWDRIYDVEVWHDAAVQVFYSFGIGGGGMITYASYNRFRNPVIKHALLVGFGDFFTSIFCGAVVFAMIGYMASVLNKPIEQIVQDGAGLAFIVIPEGLSRMPFSIVWSILFFAMLFLLGIDSQFAMVETVITYVFDEMGSRKLRINKPLIVSISAFFWFIIGLPLCTNAGIYIFTIMDNYSIGVPCLVIGLSEIFVVIFLYGIDRFFDNLHQMTEWKPKILLQSYIVFIISAIAPSVMIWILYGQIFGSSQVLTYGSYRYPHWANLIAVRFPIMACELNDGIEALPNPIQNQLLFFSPPKYNLHSIWDY
;
A
#
# COMPACT_ATOMS: atom_id res chain seq x y z
N MET A 1 11.61 37.79 -3.50
CA MET A 1 11.17 36.39 -3.35
C MET A 1 11.02 35.82 -4.76
N ASN A 2 11.83 34.84 -5.13
CA ASN A 2 11.84 34.27 -6.49
C ASN A 2 10.61 33.38 -6.70
N TRP A 3 9.66 33.86 -7.48
CA TRP A 3 8.48 33.14 -7.95
C TRP A 3 8.81 32.33 -9.21
N SER A 4 9.38 31.15 -9.08
CA SER A 4 9.44 30.22 -10.21
C SER A 4 8.90 28.86 -9.77
N ILE A 5 7.58 28.79 -9.61
CA ILE A 5 6.82 27.52 -9.62
C ILE A 5 7.04 26.90 -11.00
N SER A 6 7.31 25.60 -11.07
CA SER A 6 7.53 24.96 -12.38
C SER A 6 6.20 24.84 -13.14
N SER A 7 6.25 24.87 -14.48
CA SER A 7 5.04 24.71 -15.30
C SER A 7 4.32 23.38 -15.03
N THR A 8 5.06 22.36 -14.62
CA THR A 8 4.51 21.06 -14.26
C THR A 8 3.81 21.10 -12.90
N GLU A 9 4.35 21.84 -11.93
CA GLU A 9 3.72 22.05 -10.63
C GLU A 9 2.41 22.85 -10.76
N GLU A 10 2.41 23.91 -11.57
CA GLU A 10 1.19 24.69 -11.89
C GLU A 10 0.16 23.80 -12.60
N PHE A 11 0.59 23.02 -13.61
CA PHE A 11 -0.30 22.09 -14.30
C PHE A 11 -0.92 21.06 -13.36
N PHE A 12 -0.14 20.48 -12.45
CA PHE A 12 -0.66 19.50 -11.50
C PHE A 12 -1.63 20.12 -10.49
N ASN A 13 -1.26 21.24 -9.87
CA ASN A 13 -2.10 21.89 -8.85
C ASN A 13 -3.36 22.52 -9.44
N ASP A 14 -3.25 23.25 -10.55
CA ASP A 14 -4.34 24.11 -11.03
C ASP A 14 -5.19 23.40 -12.09
N TYR A 15 -4.58 22.59 -12.96
CA TYR A 15 -5.31 21.93 -14.05
C TYR A 15 -5.75 20.50 -13.70
N VAL A 16 -4.85 19.68 -13.13
CA VAL A 16 -5.17 18.28 -12.79
C VAL A 16 -6.02 18.22 -11.53
N LEU A 17 -5.57 18.85 -10.44
CA LEU A 17 -6.28 18.83 -9.16
C LEU A 17 -7.38 19.90 -9.09
N ALA A 18 -7.18 21.06 -9.74
CA ALA A 18 -7.99 22.26 -9.51
C ALA A 18 -8.03 22.61 -8.01
N LYS A 19 -6.85 22.61 -7.40
CA LYS A 19 -6.63 22.61 -5.95
C LYS A 19 -7.18 23.86 -5.26
N SER A 20 -7.84 23.69 -4.11
CA SER A 20 -8.27 24.78 -3.24
C SER A 20 -7.15 25.31 -2.33
N ASN A 21 -7.37 26.46 -1.69
CA ASN A 21 -6.40 27.03 -0.75
C ASN A 21 -6.28 26.23 0.56
N GLY A 22 -7.30 25.42 0.87
CA GLY A 22 -7.33 24.60 2.08
C GLY A 22 -8.42 23.53 2.07
N LEU A 23 -8.38 22.67 3.07
CA LEU A 23 -9.34 21.58 3.28
C LEU A 23 -10.77 22.09 3.50
N GLU A 24 -10.91 23.29 4.05
CA GLU A 24 -12.18 23.93 4.38
C GLU A 24 -12.99 24.35 3.13
N GLU A 25 -12.32 24.47 1.98
CA GLU A 25 -12.89 24.98 0.73
C GLU A 25 -13.27 23.85 -0.24
N MET A 26 -13.99 22.84 0.25
CA MET A 26 -14.48 21.70 -0.55
C MET A 26 -15.75 22.09 -1.35
N THR A 27 -15.58 22.94 -2.36
CA THR A 27 -16.69 23.59 -3.07
C THR A 27 -16.97 23.01 -4.45
N MET A 28 -15.96 22.44 -5.12
CA MET A 28 -16.08 21.99 -6.51
C MET A 28 -15.60 20.55 -6.68
N MET A 29 -16.39 19.77 -7.42
CA MET A 29 -16.02 18.42 -7.82
C MET A 29 -15.37 18.43 -9.21
N ASN A 30 -14.17 17.87 -9.32
CA ASN A 30 -13.44 17.78 -10.57
C ASN A 30 -13.93 16.56 -11.36
N TRP A 31 -14.79 16.80 -12.35
CA TRP A 31 -15.40 15.74 -13.15
C TRP A 31 -14.37 14.86 -13.89
N LYS A 32 -13.19 15.40 -14.22
CA LYS A 32 -12.11 14.61 -14.87
C LYS A 32 -11.58 13.56 -13.91
N LEU A 33 -11.39 13.92 -12.64
CA LEU A 33 -10.98 12.98 -11.59
C LEU A 33 -12.09 11.97 -11.28
N VAL A 34 -13.36 12.40 -11.26
CA VAL A 34 -14.51 11.49 -11.08
C VAL A 34 -14.55 10.43 -12.19
N LEU A 35 -14.33 10.82 -13.44
CA LEU A 35 -14.28 9.87 -14.56
C LEU A 35 -13.08 8.93 -14.44
N ALA A 36 -11.91 9.43 -14.04
CA ALA A 36 -10.72 8.60 -13.82
C ALA A 36 -10.95 7.59 -12.68
N LEU A 37 -11.57 8.02 -11.58
CA LEU A 37 -11.94 7.17 -10.45
C LEU A 37 -12.97 6.10 -10.87
N PHE A 38 -14.00 6.50 -11.63
CA PHE A 38 -15.01 5.58 -12.16
C PHE A 38 -14.38 4.53 -13.09
N PHE A 39 -13.48 4.96 -13.97
CA PHE A 39 -12.76 4.07 -14.88
C PHE A 39 -11.88 3.07 -14.10
N SER A 40 -11.16 3.53 -13.08
CA SER A 40 -10.34 2.67 -12.22
C SER A 40 -11.18 1.60 -11.50
N TRP A 41 -12.28 2.00 -10.85
CA TRP A 41 -13.18 1.05 -10.17
C TRP A 41 -13.87 0.09 -11.14
N THR A 42 -14.18 0.53 -12.36
CA THR A 42 -14.71 -0.35 -13.41
C THR A 42 -13.68 -1.42 -13.80
N LEU A 43 -12.41 -1.05 -13.96
CA LEU A 43 -11.35 -2.02 -14.25
C LEU A 43 -11.13 -3.01 -13.10
N VAL A 44 -11.17 -2.55 -11.85
CA VAL A 44 -11.14 -3.43 -10.66
C VAL A 44 -12.30 -4.42 -10.68
N ALA A 45 -13.52 -3.95 -10.93
CA ALA A 45 -14.70 -4.81 -11.00
C ALA A 45 -14.57 -5.86 -12.11
N LEU A 46 -14.10 -5.46 -13.30
CA LEU A 46 -13.89 -6.37 -14.43
C LEU A 46 -12.79 -7.39 -14.15
N ALA A 47 -11.67 -6.97 -13.56
CA ALA A 47 -10.56 -7.86 -13.21
C ALA A 47 -10.99 -8.92 -12.18
N LEU A 48 -11.82 -8.54 -11.20
CA LEU A 48 -12.29 -9.41 -10.11
C LEU A 48 -13.64 -10.09 -10.39
N ILE A 49 -14.23 -9.93 -11.58
CA ILE A 49 -15.58 -10.41 -11.87
C ILE A 49 -15.76 -11.93 -11.70
N LYS A 50 -14.69 -12.72 -11.91
CA LYS A 50 -14.63 -14.17 -11.63
C LYS A 50 -13.70 -14.50 -10.46
N GLY A 51 -13.40 -13.53 -9.60
CA GLY A 51 -12.38 -13.61 -8.56
C GLY A 51 -10.99 -13.93 -9.13
N ILE A 52 -10.24 -14.74 -8.39
CA ILE A 52 -8.85 -15.12 -8.72
C ILE A 52 -8.67 -15.81 -10.07
N GLN A 53 -9.71 -16.45 -10.61
CA GLN A 53 -9.60 -17.04 -11.95
C GLN A 53 -9.48 -15.98 -13.06
N SER A 54 -10.01 -14.78 -12.83
CA SER A 54 -9.90 -13.64 -13.73
C SER A 54 -8.71 -12.77 -13.35
N SER A 55 -8.62 -12.34 -12.08
CA SER A 55 -7.52 -11.47 -11.65
C SER A 55 -6.16 -12.14 -11.80
N GLY A 56 -6.06 -13.45 -11.52
CA GLY A 56 -4.84 -14.21 -11.75
C GLY A 56 -4.39 -14.22 -13.22
N LYS A 57 -5.30 -14.05 -14.19
CA LYS A 57 -4.93 -13.88 -15.61
C LYS A 57 -4.49 -12.46 -15.94
N VAL A 58 -5.19 -11.48 -15.38
CA VAL A 58 -4.88 -10.05 -15.57
C VAL A 58 -3.50 -9.72 -15.00
N VAL A 59 -3.16 -10.28 -13.83
CA VAL A 59 -1.88 -10.11 -13.11
C VAL A 59 -0.67 -10.55 -13.94
N TYR A 60 -0.81 -11.51 -14.88
CA TYR A 60 0.31 -11.84 -15.78
C TYR A 60 0.74 -10.66 -16.63
N PHE A 61 -0.19 -9.78 -17.04
CA PHE A 61 0.17 -8.56 -17.73
C PHE A 61 0.48 -7.45 -16.74
N THR A 62 -0.42 -7.19 -15.79
CA THR A 62 -0.34 -6.00 -14.94
C THR A 62 0.87 -6.03 -13.99
N ALA A 63 1.31 -7.21 -13.52
CA ALA A 63 2.49 -7.31 -12.67
C ALA A 63 3.81 -7.45 -13.45
N THR A 64 3.81 -8.02 -14.67
CA THR A 64 5.06 -8.23 -15.42
C THR A 64 5.41 -7.06 -16.33
N PHE A 65 4.41 -6.40 -16.91
CA PHE A 65 4.63 -5.31 -17.85
C PHE A 65 5.33 -4.08 -17.23
N PRO A 66 5.10 -3.71 -15.95
CA PRO A 66 5.90 -2.69 -15.28
C PRO A 66 7.40 -2.96 -15.33
N TYR A 67 7.86 -4.21 -15.22
CA TYR A 67 9.29 -4.53 -15.35
C TYR A 67 9.84 -4.27 -16.75
N VAL A 68 9.05 -4.51 -17.80
CA VAL A 68 9.41 -4.17 -19.17
C VAL A 68 9.56 -2.65 -19.30
N ILE A 69 8.61 -1.89 -18.75
CA ILE A 69 8.66 -0.43 -18.77
C ILE A 69 9.87 0.09 -17.98
N LEU A 70 10.11 -0.42 -16.78
CA LEU A 70 11.27 -0.05 -15.95
C LEU A 70 12.59 -0.34 -16.68
N ALA A 71 12.71 -1.47 -17.38
CA ALA A 71 13.90 -1.77 -18.18
C ALA A 71 14.10 -0.79 -19.35
N ILE A 72 13.01 -0.42 -20.04
CA ILE A 72 13.04 0.59 -21.11
C ILE A 72 13.42 1.96 -20.55
N LEU A 73 12.83 2.37 -19.42
CA LEU A 73 13.11 3.64 -18.75
C LEU A 73 14.54 3.68 -18.19
N LEU A 74 15.08 2.58 -17.66
CA LEU A 74 16.48 2.49 -17.24
C LEU A 74 17.41 2.62 -18.45
N GLY A 75 17.16 1.84 -19.50
CA GLY A 75 17.96 1.89 -20.73
C GLY A 75 17.98 3.30 -21.32
N ARG A 76 16.84 3.99 -21.32
CA ARG A 76 16.78 5.40 -21.71
C ARG A 76 17.51 6.30 -20.72
N GLY A 77 17.25 6.14 -19.42
CA GLY A 77 17.84 6.92 -18.32
C GLY A 77 19.36 6.95 -18.41
N LEU A 78 19.99 5.79 -18.62
CA LEU A 78 21.45 5.65 -18.76
C LEU A 78 22.05 6.38 -19.97
N THR A 79 21.26 6.70 -21.00
CA THR A 79 21.72 7.47 -22.16
C THR A 79 21.61 8.98 -21.97
N LEU A 80 20.99 9.44 -20.87
CA LEU A 80 20.78 10.85 -20.60
C LEU A 80 21.99 11.48 -19.90
N PRO A 81 22.29 12.76 -20.16
CA PRO A 81 23.37 13.47 -19.48
C PRO A 81 23.08 13.58 -17.98
N GLY A 82 24.10 13.42 -17.12
CA GLY A 82 23.95 13.50 -15.66
C GLY A 82 23.30 12.28 -14.99
N SER A 83 22.82 11.29 -15.74
CA SER A 83 22.19 10.08 -15.17
C SER A 83 23.12 9.28 -14.25
N PHE A 84 24.41 9.19 -14.61
CA PHE A 84 25.41 8.53 -13.78
C PHE A 84 25.69 9.28 -12.47
N ASP A 85 25.51 10.60 -12.42
CA ASP A 85 25.65 11.36 -11.17
C ASP A 85 24.51 11.01 -10.21
N GLY A 86 23.29 10.87 -10.73
CA GLY A 86 22.13 10.37 -9.98
C GLY A 86 22.33 8.94 -9.46
N LEU A 87 22.80 8.03 -10.31
CA LEU A 87 23.12 6.66 -9.89
C LEU A 87 24.24 6.61 -8.86
N ARG A 88 25.27 7.45 -9.02
CA ARG A 88 26.34 7.58 -8.04
C ARG A 88 25.79 8.08 -6.70
N TYR A 89 24.93 9.09 -6.71
CA TYR A 89 24.26 9.59 -5.51
C TYR A 89 23.47 8.47 -4.82
N TYR A 90 22.73 7.66 -5.58
CA TYR A 90 21.94 6.54 -5.04
C TYR A 90 22.76 5.49 -4.29
N ILE A 91 23.93 5.11 -4.83
CA ILE A 91 24.75 4.02 -4.28
C ILE A 91 25.84 4.49 -3.32
N THR A 92 26.13 5.80 -3.26
CA THR A 92 27.23 6.31 -2.42
C THR A 92 26.81 6.26 -0.95
N PRO A 93 27.47 5.43 -0.12
CA PRO A 93 27.07 5.29 1.28
C PRO A 93 27.51 6.52 2.08
N ASN A 94 26.62 7.01 2.94
CA ASN A 94 26.96 7.92 4.02
C ASN A 94 27.00 7.13 5.33
N TRP A 95 28.19 6.76 5.78
CA TRP A 95 28.37 5.92 6.96
C TRP A 95 27.95 6.61 8.27
N ASP A 96 27.99 7.94 8.33
CA ASP A 96 27.58 8.69 9.52
C ASP A 96 26.07 8.55 9.78
N ARG A 97 25.27 8.37 8.70
CA ARG A 97 23.82 8.18 8.79
C ARG A 97 23.42 6.85 9.41
N ILE A 98 24.32 5.87 9.55
CA ILE A 98 24.01 4.60 10.22
C ILE A 98 23.83 4.78 11.73
N TYR A 99 24.41 5.84 12.31
CA TYR A 99 24.26 6.18 13.72
C TYR A 99 22.95 6.94 14.01
N ASP A 100 22.24 7.36 12.97
CA ASP A 100 20.97 8.06 13.07
C ASP A 100 19.83 7.06 13.31
N VAL A 101 19.13 7.21 14.43
CA VAL A 101 18.03 6.31 14.82
C VAL A 101 16.85 6.47 13.86
N GLU A 102 16.66 7.65 13.27
CA GLU A 102 15.58 7.90 12.30
C GLU A 102 15.77 7.05 11.03
N VAL A 103 17.02 6.88 10.56
CA VAL A 103 17.33 6.06 9.38
C VAL A 103 16.93 4.60 9.57
N TRP A 104 17.13 4.04 10.77
CA TRP A 104 16.69 2.69 11.08
C TRP A 104 15.17 2.59 11.23
N HIS A 105 14.54 3.63 11.74
CA HIS A 105 13.08 3.67 11.91
C HIS A 105 12.42 3.69 10.54
N ASP A 106 12.89 4.54 9.64
CA ASP A 106 12.41 4.63 8.26
C ASP A 106 12.65 3.33 7.49
N ALA A 107 13.81 2.68 7.69
CA ALA A 107 14.08 1.38 7.09
C ALA A 107 13.10 0.29 7.58
N ALA A 108 12.79 0.27 8.88
CA ALA A 108 11.86 -0.69 9.45
C ALA A 108 10.41 -0.45 8.99
N VAL A 109 9.97 0.82 8.95
CA VAL A 109 8.71 1.28 8.37
C VAL A 109 8.59 0.84 6.92
N GLN A 110 9.61 1.11 6.10
CA GLN A 110 9.63 0.78 4.68
C GLN A 110 9.47 -0.72 4.46
N VAL A 111 10.23 -1.56 5.18
CA VAL A 111 10.12 -3.02 5.05
C VAL A 111 8.73 -3.49 5.49
N PHE A 112 8.21 -3.01 6.61
CA PHE A 112 6.91 -3.43 7.12
C PHE A 112 5.77 -3.16 6.12
N TYR A 113 5.71 -1.94 5.58
CA TYR A 113 4.65 -1.56 4.65
C TYR A 113 4.87 -2.07 3.22
N SER A 114 6.12 -2.29 2.78
CA SER A 114 6.41 -2.88 1.46
C SER A 114 5.78 -4.27 1.30
N PHE A 115 5.81 -5.08 2.37
CA PHE A 115 5.17 -6.39 2.37
C PHE A 115 3.65 -6.37 2.58
N GLY A 116 3.05 -5.22 2.91
CA GLY A 116 1.62 -5.13 3.20
C GLY A 116 1.17 -5.98 4.40
N ILE A 117 2.03 -6.10 5.42
CA ILE A 117 1.73 -6.86 6.65
C ILE A 117 0.53 -6.23 7.37
N GLY A 118 -0.37 -7.07 7.89
CA GLY A 118 -1.60 -6.62 8.54
C GLY A 118 -2.71 -6.16 7.58
N GLY A 119 -2.49 -6.22 6.27
CA GLY A 119 -3.50 -5.87 5.25
C GLY A 119 -4.40 -7.04 4.81
N GLY A 120 -4.20 -8.26 5.31
CA GLY A 120 -5.01 -9.45 4.98
C GLY A 120 -4.83 -10.03 3.56
N GLY A 121 -4.21 -9.29 2.64
CA GLY A 121 -4.01 -9.71 1.24
C GLY A 121 -3.20 -11.00 1.09
N MET A 122 -2.10 -11.14 1.84
CA MET A 122 -1.27 -12.36 1.80
C MET A 122 -2.02 -13.58 2.35
N ILE A 123 -2.76 -13.43 3.44
CA ILE A 123 -3.57 -14.51 4.03
C ILE A 123 -4.66 -14.93 3.05
N THR A 124 -5.34 -13.95 2.46
CA THR A 124 -6.35 -14.17 1.43
C THR A 124 -5.77 -14.95 0.25
N TYR A 125 -4.67 -14.51 -0.35
CA TYR A 125 -4.08 -15.23 -1.48
C TYR A 125 -3.55 -16.62 -1.10
N ALA A 126 -3.03 -16.77 0.11
CA ALA A 126 -2.59 -18.06 0.61
C ALA A 126 -3.75 -19.06 0.79
N SER A 127 -4.97 -18.61 1.09
CA SER A 127 -6.14 -19.48 1.26
C SER A 127 -6.56 -20.19 -0.05
N TYR A 128 -6.18 -19.62 -1.19
CA TYR A 128 -6.44 -20.21 -2.52
C TYR A 128 -5.35 -21.20 -2.97
N ASN A 129 -4.25 -21.30 -2.22
CA ASN A 129 -3.22 -22.28 -2.53
C ASN A 129 -3.73 -23.69 -2.26
N ARG A 130 -3.16 -24.66 -3.01
CA ARG A 130 -3.32 -26.07 -2.65
C ARG A 130 -2.69 -26.31 -1.28
N PHE A 131 -3.29 -27.20 -0.48
CA PHE A 131 -2.77 -27.55 0.85
C PHE A 131 -1.29 -27.96 0.83
N ARG A 132 -0.89 -28.76 -0.17
CA ARG A 132 0.52 -29.10 -0.46
C ARG A 132 1.14 -28.11 -1.44
N ASN A 133 1.40 -26.89 -0.97
CA ASN A 133 2.11 -25.85 -1.70
C ASN A 133 3.43 -25.54 -0.98
N PRO A 134 4.57 -25.36 -1.68
CA PRO A 134 5.85 -25.05 -1.06
C PRO A 134 5.92 -23.57 -0.62
N VAL A 135 5.03 -23.18 0.29
CA VAL A 135 4.80 -21.78 0.70
C VAL A 135 6.06 -21.09 1.20
N ILE A 136 6.97 -21.83 1.86
CA ILE A 136 8.25 -21.30 2.36
C ILE A 136 9.13 -20.80 1.21
N LYS A 137 9.19 -21.55 0.09
CA LYS A 137 9.96 -21.14 -1.09
C LYS A 137 9.33 -19.92 -1.75
N HIS A 138 8.00 -19.87 -1.82
CA HIS A 138 7.28 -18.73 -2.37
C HIS A 138 7.46 -17.48 -1.51
N ALA A 139 7.39 -17.59 -0.18
CA ALA A 139 7.63 -16.49 0.74
C ALA A 139 9.05 -15.90 0.57
N LEU A 140 10.08 -16.75 0.45
CA LEU A 140 11.44 -16.30 0.16
C LEU A 140 11.56 -15.63 -1.22
N LEU A 141 10.92 -16.20 -2.25
CA LEU A 141 10.92 -15.63 -3.60
C LEU A 141 10.27 -14.25 -3.63
N VAL A 142 9.12 -14.10 -2.96
CA VAL A 142 8.43 -12.80 -2.83
C VAL A 142 9.31 -11.82 -2.07
N GLY A 143 9.95 -12.24 -0.97
CA GLY A 143 10.84 -11.38 -0.19
C GLY A 143 12.05 -10.86 -0.94
N PHE A 144 12.78 -11.75 -1.64
CA PHE A 144 13.88 -11.31 -2.49
C PHE A 144 13.40 -10.54 -3.71
N GLY A 145 12.26 -10.92 -4.29
CA GLY A 145 11.64 -10.24 -5.43
C GLY A 145 11.32 -8.79 -5.12
N ASP A 146 10.70 -8.51 -3.97
CA ASP A 146 10.40 -7.16 -3.49
C ASP A 146 11.67 -6.33 -3.30
N PHE A 147 12.68 -6.90 -2.63
CA PHE A 147 13.97 -6.25 -2.41
C PHE A 147 14.67 -5.86 -3.72
N PHE A 148 14.80 -6.81 -4.66
CA PHE A 148 15.45 -6.52 -5.94
C PHE A 148 14.64 -5.56 -6.81
N THR A 149 13.31 -5.65 -6.76
CA THR A 149 12.42 -4.71 -7.46
C THR A 149 12.62 -3.29 -6.94
N SER A 150 12.69 -3.12 -5.62
CA SER A 150 12.91 -1.83 -4.97
C SER A 150 14.26 -1.22 -5.37
N ILE A 151 15.34 -2.02 -5.39
CA ILE A 151 16.66 -1.56 -5.87
C ILE A 151 16.60 -1.15 -7.34
N PHE A 152 15.95 -1.95 -8.18
CA PHE A 152 15.83 -1.69 -9.60
C PHE A 152 15.03 -0.42 -9.90
N CYS A 153 13.90 -0.22 -9.22
CA CYS A 153 13.11 1.01 -9.27
C CYS A 153 13.92 2.22 -8.79
N GLY A 154 14.68 2.08 -7.70
CA GLY A 154 15.60 3.11 -7.20
C GLY A 154 16.59 3.54 -8.28
N ALA A 155 17.24 2.59 -8.96
CA ALA A 155 18.15 2.90 -10.06
C ALA A 155 17.47 3.67 -11.20
N VAL A 156 16.24 3.27 -11.60
CA VAL A 156 15.47 3.98 -12.64
C VAL A 156 15.17 5.43 -12.21
N VAL A 157 14.65 5.62 -11.00
CA VAL A 157 14.28 6.94 -10.47
C VAL A 157 15.51 7.83 -10.34
N PHE A 158 16.60 7.34 -9.74
CA PHE A 158 17.80 8.15 -9.56
C PHE A 158 18.54 8.47 -10.87
N ALA A 159 18.51 7.58 -11.87
CA ALA A 159 19.02 7.91 -13.21
C ALA A 159 18.23 9.09 -13.83
N MET A 160 16.91 9.13 -13.63
CA MET A 160 16.06 10.22 -14.09
C MET A 160 16.28 11.52 -13.30
N ILE A 161 16.42 11.43 -11.96
CA ILE A 161 16.72 12.58 -11.10
C ILE A 161 18.09 13.17 -11.45
N GLY A 162 19.11 12.36 -11.71
CA GLY A 162 20.43 12.84 -12.14
C GLY A 162 20.37 13.61 -13.47
N TYR A 163 19.57 13.12 -14.43
CA TYR A 163 19.29 13.88 -15.65
C TYR A 163 18.61 15.22 -15.37
N MET A 164 17.62 15.24 -14.49
CA MET A 164 16.95 16.49 -14.12
C MET A 164 17.91 17.47 -13.44
N ALA A 165 18.78 17.00 -12.54
CA ALA A 165 19.80 17.81 -11.90
C ALA A 165 20.72 18.49 -12.92
N SER A 166 21.16 17.74 -13.92
CA SER A 166 21.98 18.25 -15.01
C SER A 166 21.25 19.28 -15.87
N VAL A 167 19.99 19.03 -16.22
CA VAL A 167 19.20 19.94 -17.08
C VAL A 167 18.77 21.21 -16.35
N LEU A 168 18.42 21.10 -15.06
CA LEU A 168 17.99 22.22 -14.24
C LEU A 168 19.15 23.01 -13.63
N ASN A 169 20.39 22.52 -13.75
CA ASN A 169 21.56 23.04 -13.05
C ASN A 169 21.30 23.22 -11.55
N LYS A 170 20.67 22.21 -10.94
CA LYS A 170 20.37 22.19 -9.50
C LYS A 170 21.01 20.97 -8.86
N PRO A 171 21.43 21.06 -7.59
CA PRO A 171 21.93 19.91 -6.84
C PRO A 171 20.83 18.85 -6.70
N ILE A 172 21.22 17.57 -6.70
CA ILE A 172 20.29 16.42 -6.68
C ILE A 172 19.38 16.49 -5.46
N GLU A 173 19.92 16.91 -4.32
CA GLU A 173 19.23 17.03 -3.03
C GLU A 173 18.04 18.00 -3.07
N GLN A 174 18.02 18.97 -4.00
CA GLN A 174 16.91 19.91 -4.16
C GLN A 174 15.80 19.39 -5.09
N ILE A 175 16.04 18.28 -5.80
CA ILE A 175 15.11 17.67 -6.75
C ILE A 175 14.42 16.46 -6.14
N VAL A 176 15.08 15.77 -5.20
CA VAL A 176 14.49 14.66 -4.45
C VAL A 176 13.36 15.21 -3.57
N GLN A 177 12.13 15.01 -4.04
CA GLN A 177 10.90 15.16 -3.26
C GLN A 177 10.31 13.77 -3.03
N ASP A 178 9.51 13.61 -1.97
CA ASP A 178 8.83 12.35 -1.67
C ASP A 178 7.37 12.34 -2.15
N GLY A 179 6.82 11.13 -2.28
CA GLY A 179 5.39 10.91 -2.52
C GLY A 179 4.88 11.40 -3.88
N ALA A 180 3.66 11.96 -3.89
CA ALA A 180 2.97 12.37 -5.10
C ALA A 180 3.72 13.47 -5.90
N GLY A 181 4.48 14.34 -5.22
CA GLY A 181 5.26 15.38 -5.88
C GLY A 181 6.33 14.82 -6.81
N LEU A 182 7.02 13.74 -6.40
CA LEU A 182 8.02 13.08 -7.23
C LEU A 182 7.40 12.52 -8.51
N ALA A 183 6.32 11.77 -8.36
CA ALA A 183 5.69 11.03 -9.46
C ALA A 183 4.92 11.94 -10.43
N PHE A 184 4.26 13.00 -9.94
CA PHE A 184 3.36 13.82 -10.75
C PHE A 184 3.89 15.21 -11.11
N ILE A 185 4.98 15.66 -10.47
CA ILE A 185 5.60 16.97 -10.76
C ILE A 185 7.02 16.79 -11.27
N VAL A 186 7.90 16.18 -10.46
CA VAL A 186 9.33 16.10 -10.77
C VAL A 186 9.59 15.20 -11.99
N ILE A 187 9.17 13.93 -11.95
CA ILE A 187 9.43 13.01 -13.06
C ILE A 187 8.81 13.50 -14.38
N PRO A 188 7.55 13.95 -14.44
CA PRO A 188 6.96 14.46 -15.68
C PRO A 188 7.67 15.71 -16.22
N GLU A 189 8.21 16.57 -15.35
CA GLU A 189 9.06 17.68 -15.79
C GLU A 189 10.29 17.16 -16.54
N GLY A 190 10.97 16.13 -16.02
CA GLY A 190 12.07 15.47 -16.71
C GLY A 190 11.65 14.85 -18.04
N LEU A 191 10.54 14.11 -18.06
CA LEU A 191 10.02 13.44 -19.26
C LEU A 191 9.65 14.44 -20.37
N SER A 192 9.08 15.59 -20.00
CA SER A 192 8.66 16.64 -20.95
C SER A 192 9.81 17.23 -21.76
N ARG A 193 11.03 17.21 -21.21
CA ARG A 193 12.24 17.77 -21.83
C ARG A 193 12.95 16.78 -22.76
N MET A 194 12.53 15.52 -22.77
CA MET A 194 13.13 14.50 -23.63
C MET A 194 12.55 14.54 -25.05
N PRO A 195 13.35 14.18 -26.07
CA PRO A 195 12.79 13.88 -27.39
C PRO A 195 11.83 12.68 -27.27
N PHE A 196 10.73 12.74 -28.01
CA PHE A 196 9.62 11.78 -27.92
C PHE A 196 8.96 11.71 -26.53
N SER A 197 8.87 12.85 -25.82
CA SER A 197 8.28 12.99 -24.48
C SER A 197 6.95 12.25 -24.31
N ILE A 198 6.07 12.31 -25.31
CA ILE A 198 4.77 11.61 -25.33
C ILE A 198 4.92 10.10 -25.03
N VAL A 199 5.89 9.43 -25.66
CA VAL A 199 6.11 7.99 -25.48
C VAL A 199 6.53 7.69 -24.05
N TRP A 200 7.49 8.46 -23.52
CA TRP A 200 8.01 8.26 -22.17
C TRP A 200 6.95 8.55 -21.10
N SER A 201 6.13 9.60 -21.29
CA SER A 201 5.01 9.92 -20.41
C SER A 201 3.94 8.82 -20.42
N ILE A 202 3.56 8.30 -21.59
CA ILE A 202 2.59 7.19 -21.67
C ILE A 202 3.11 5.96 -20.95
N LEU A 203 4.37 5.58 -21.19
CA LEU A 203 4.98 4.41 -20.52
C LEU A 203 5.02 4.61 -19.00
N PHE A 204 5.49 5.77 -18.53
CA PHE A 204 5.62 6.05 -17.10
C PHE A 204 4.26 6.05 -16.39
N PHE A 205 3.26 6.76 -16.91
CA PHE A 205 1.94 6.79 -16.28
C PHE A 205 1.17 5.46 -16.42
N ALA A 206 1.36 4.73 -17.52
CA ALA A 206 0.84 3.36 -17.63
C ALA A 206 1.47 2.45 -16.57
N MET A 207 2.78 2.54 -16.35
CA MET A 207 3.45 1.80 -15.28
C MET A 207 2.90 2.15 -13.90
N LEU A 208 2.79 3.44 -13.56
CA LEU A 208 2.21 3.88 -12.28
C LEU A 208 0.79 3.35 -12.09
N PHE A 209 -0.02 3.40 -13.13
CA PHE A 209 -1.38 2.87 -13.11
C PHE A 209 -1.41 1.36 -12.86
N LEU A 210 -0.56 0.59 -13.54
CA LEU A 210 -0.46 -0.86 -13.39
C LEU A 210 0.03 -1.28 -11.99
N LEU A 211 1.03 -0.58 -11.45
CA LEU A 211 1.52 -0.82 -10.09
C LEU A 211 0.43 -0.55 -9.04
N GLY A 212 -0.35 0.52 -9.22
CA GLY A 212 -1.45 0.85 -8.32
C GLY A 212 -2.61 -0.15 -8.39
N ILE A 213 -2.99 -0.58 -9.59
CA ILE A 213 -4.19 -1.42 -9.77
C ILE A 213 -4.00 -2.84 -9.22
N ASP A 214 -2.80 -3.40 -9.27
CA ASP A 214 -2.51 -4.73 -8.73
C ASP A 214 -2.65 -4.78 -7.21
N SER A 215 -2.16 -3.75 -6.52
CA SER A 215 -2.35 -3.58 -5.09
C SER A 215 -3.84 -3.45 -4.73
N GLN A 216 -4.60 -2.71 -5.54
CA GLN A 216 -6.05 -2.59 -5.37
C GLN A 216 -6.78 -3.93 -5.55
N PHE A 217 -6.37 -4.77 -6.50
CA PHE A 217 -6.96 -6.11 -6.66
C PHE A 217 -6.83 -6.95 -5.39
N ALA A 218 -5.67 -6.91 -4.72
CA ALA A 218 -5.43 -7.65 -3.49
C ALA A 218 -6.30 -7.16 -2.32
N MET A 219 -6.42 -5.84 -2.15
CA MET A 219 -7.24 -5.26 -1.09
C MET A 219 -8.73 -5.56 -1.27
N VAL A 220 -9.23 -5.40 -2.50
CA VAL A 220 -10.65 -5.64 -2.81
C VAL A 220 -10.98 -7.14 -2.75
N GLU A 221 -10.10 -8.02 -3.25
CA GLU A 221 -10.32 -9.47 -3.11
C GLU A 221 -10.31 -9.91 -1.64
N THR A 222 -9.51 -9.30 -0.77
CA THR A 222 -9.54 -9.55 0.69
C THR A 222 -10.92 -9.29 1.27
N VAL A 223 -11.48 -8.10 1.03
CA VAL A 223 -12.81 -7.72 1.52
C VAL A 223 -13.88 -8.65 0.95
N ILE A 224 -13.82 -8.94 -0.34
CA ILE A 224 -14.79 -9.80 -1.02
C ILE A 224 -14.71 -11.24 -0.51
N THR A 225 -13.50 -11.77 -0.29
CA THR A 225 -13.29 -13.13 0.23
C THR A 225 -13.85 -13.26 1.64
N TYR A 226 -13.56 -12.29 2.52
CA TYR A 226 -14.12 -12.24 3.87
C TYR A 226 -15.66 -12.30 3.85
N VAL A 227 -16.31 -11.46 3.05
CA VAL A 227 -17.78 -11.44 2.92
C VAL A 227 -18.32 -12.79 2.44
N PHE A 228 -17.62 -13.49 1.54
CA PHE A 228 -18.05 -14.80 1.06
C PHE A 228 -17.85 -15.95 2.05
N ASP A 229 -16.78 -15.88 2.84
CA ASP A 229 -16.47 -16.90 3.84
C ASP A 229 -17.39 -16.79 5.05
N GLU A 230 -17.69 -15.57 5.49
CA GLU A 230 -18.60 -15.32 6.62
C GLU A 230 -20.07 -15.58 6.29
N MET A 231 -20.55 -15.10 5.14
CA MET A 231 -22.00 -15.16 4.87
C MET A 231 -22.49 -16.55 4.43
N GLY A 232 -21.60 -17.54 4.26
CA GLY A 232 -21.88 -18.98 4.12
C GLY A 232 -22.86 -19.42 3.01
N SER A 233 -23.43 -18.49 2.25
CA SER A 233 -24.61 -18.73 1.43
C SER A 233 -24.23 -19.08 0.00
N ARG A 234 -24.63 -20.28 -0.43
CA ARG A 234 -24.48 -20.78 -1.81
C ARG A 234 -25.08 -19.81 -2.85
N LYS A 235 -26.10 -19.02 -2.49
CA LYS A 235 -26.71 -18.00 -3.37
C LYS A 235 -25.77 -16.82 -3.63
N LEU A 236 -24.95 -16.44 -2.65
CA LEU A 236 -24.02 -15.34 -2.78
C LEU A 236 -22.89 -15.68 -3.77
N ARG A 237 -22.38 -16.91 -3.70
CA ARG A 237 -21.33 -17.40 -4.61
C ARG A 237 -21.77 -17.44 -6.06
N ILE A 238 -23.05 -17.69 -6.33
CA ILE A 238 -23.64 -17.69 -7.68
C ILE A 238 -23.70 -16.26 -8.26
N ASN A 239 -23.89 -15.25 -7.40
CA ASN A 239 -23.96 -13.84 -7.80
C ASN A 239 -22.64 -13.07 -7.57
N LYS A 240 -21.48 -13.75 -7.54
CA LYS A 240 -20.17 -13.10 -7.31
C LYS A 240 -19.93 -11.87 -8.20
N PRO A 241 -20.23 -11.89 -9.52
CA PRO A 241 -20.09 -10.69 -10.37
C PRO A 241 -20.89 -9.48 -9.89
N LEU A 242 -22.11 -9.70 -9.39
CA LEU A 242 -22.98 -8.64 -8.90
C LEU A 242 -22.41 -8.03 -7.60
N ILE A 243 -21.91 -8.87 -6.69
CA ILE A 243 -21.34 -8.43 -5.41
C ILE A 243 -20.05 -7.65 -5.62
N VAL A 244 -19.17 -8.14 -6.51
CA VAL A 244 -17.96 -7.41 -6.92
C VAL A 244 -18.33 -6.04 -7.49
N SER A 245 -19.33 -5.98 -8.36
CA SER A 245 -19.77 -4.71 -8.98
C SER A 245 -20.38 -3.74 -7.97
N ILE A 246 -21.21 -4.24 -7.04
CA ILE A 246 -21.80 -3.43 -5.96
C ILE A 246 -20.70 -2.91 -5.03
N SER A 247 -19.74 -3.76 -4.65
CA SER A 247 -18.60 -3.37 -3.81
C SER A 247 -17.74 -2.31 -4.49
N ALA A 248 -17.39 -2.49 -5.77
CA ALA A 248 -16.63 -1.50 -6.53
C ALA A 248 -17.39 -0.16 -6.65
N PHE A 249 -18.70 -0.21 -6.89
CA PHE A 249 -19.53 0.99 -6.96
C PHE A 249 -19.64 1.70 -5.60
N PHE A 250 -19.73 0.94 -4.51
CA PHE A 250 -19.72 1.47 -3.15
C PHE A 250 -18.41 2.22 -2.85
N TRP A 251 -17.27 1.61 -3.16
CA TRP A 251 -15.97 2.26 -2.98
C TRP A 251 -15.78 3.47 -3.90
N PHE A 252 -16.32 3.43 -5.13
CA PHE A 252 -16.37 4.59 -6.01
C PHE A 252 -17.09 5.78 -5.36
N ILE A 253 -18.27 5.56 -4.76
CA ILE A 253 -19.04 6.62 -4.08
C ILE A 253 -18.23 7.17 -2.89
N ILE A 254 -17.65 6.30 -2.06
CA ILE A 254 -16.84 6.72 -0.90
C ILE A 254 -15.59 7.49 -1.33
N GLY A 255 -15.05 7.21 -2.52
CA GLY A 255 -13.90 7.91 -3.08
C GLY A 255 -14.21 9.29 -3.69
N LEU A 256 -15.48 9.66 -3.89
CA LEU A 256 -15.85 10.95 -4.50
C LEU A 256 -15.30 12.19 -3.77
N PRO A 257 -15.19 12.24 -2.42
CA PRO A 257 -14.55 13.34 -1.72
C PRO A 257 -13.11 13.62 -2.19
N LEU A 258 -12.35 12.59 -2.57
CA LEU A 258 -10.99 12.73 -3.11
C LEU A 258 -10.94 13.37 -4.50
N CYS A 259 -12.07 13.43 -5.21
CA CYS A 259 -12.20 14.06 -6.52
C CYS A 259 -12.60 15.54 -6.45
N THR A 260 -12.61 16.15 -5.27
CA THR A 260 -12.88 17.58 -5.11
C THR A 260 -11.61 18.43 -5.21
N ASN A 261 -11.78 19.74 -5.33
CA ASN A 261 -10.68 20.71 -5.25
C ASN A 261 -9.88 20.62 -3.93
N ALA A 262 -10.50 20.18 -2.84
CA ALA A 262 -9.84 19.89 -1.56
C ALA A 262 -9.33 18.44 -1.44
N GLY A 263 -9.52 17.61 -2.49
CA GLY A 263 -9.29 16.17 -2.45
C GLY A 263 -7.86 15.77 -2.12
N ILE A 264 -6.86 16.55 -2.54
CA ILE A 264 -5.45 16.31 -2.22
C ILE A 264 -5.16 16.44 -0.71
N TYR A 265 -5.90 17.30 0.00
CA TYR A 265 -5.75 17.44 1.44
C TYR A 265 -6.34 16.24 2.19
N ILE A 266 -7.51 15.76 1.73
CA ILE A 266 -8.12 14.54 2.25
C ILE A 266 -7.20 13.34 1.96
N PHE A 267 -6.68 13.24 0.74
CA PHE A 267 -5.71 12.21 0.34
C PHE A 267 -4.50 12.21 1.27
N THR A 268 -3.92 13.38 1.55
CA THR A 268 -2.74 13.50 2.42
C THR A 268 -3.05 13.06 3.86
N ILE A 269 -4.21 13.40 4.41
CA ILE A 269 -4.62 12.89 5.74
C ILE A 269 -4.73 11.36 5.71
N MET A 270 -5.37 10.80 4.68
CA MET A 270 -5.54 9.35 4.57
C MET A 270 -4.20 8.63 4.40
N ASP A 271 -3.32 9.14 3.55
CA ASP A 271 -2.00 8.56 3.28
C ASP A 271 -1.11 8.53 4.53
N ASN A 272 -1.16 9.60 5.34
CA ASN A 272 -0.33 9.70 6.55
C ASN A 272 -0.91 8.91 7.74
N TYR A 273 -2.23 8.72 7.83
CA TYR A 273 -2.86 8.24 9.07
C TYR A 273 -3.80 7.03 8.91
N SER A 274 -4.25 6.64 7.72
CA SER A 274 -5.28 5.59 7.61
C SER A 274 -4.77 4.17 7.86
N ILE A 275 -3.55 3.84 7.43
CA ILE A 275 -3.07 2.45 7.38
C ILE A 275 -2.01 2.15 8.44
N GLY A 276 -1.14 3.12 8.75
CA GLY A 276 0.10 2.86 9.50
C GLY A 276 -0.11 2.15 10.85
N VAL A 277 -0.69 2.88 11.80
CA VAL A 277 -0.95 2.37 13.16
C VAL A 277 -1.89 1.15 13.17
N PRO A 278 -3.02 1.11 12.43
CA PRO A 278 -3.90 -0.06 12.43
C PRO A 278 -3.22 -1.35 11.96
N CYS A 279 -2.45 -1.31 10.86
CA CYS A 279 -1.77 -2.51 10.36
C CYS A 279 -0.70 -3.01 11.33
N LEU A 280 0.00 -2.12 12.05
CA LEU A 280 0.95 -2.50 13.10
C LEU A 280 0.25 -3.20 14.27
N VAL A 281 -0.88 -2.67 14.74
CA VAL A 281 -1.66 -3.28 15.83
C VAL A 281 -2.20 -4.65 15.40
N ILE A 282 -2.73 -4.77 14.19
CA ILE A 282 -3.22 -6.04 13.63
C ILE A 282 -2.07 -7.05 13.55
N GLY A 283 -0.92 -6.67 12.97
CA GLY A 283 0.23 -7.57 12.87
C GLY A 283 0.79 -8.00 14.23
N LEU A 284 0.79 -7.12 15.24
CA LEU A 284 1.21 -7.46 16.61
C LEU A 284 0.23 -8.47 17.23
N SER A 285 -1.06 -8.28 16.98
CA SER A 285 -2.13 -9.17 17.44
C SER A 285 -2.03 -10.54 16.76
N GLU A 286 -1.76 -10.59 15.45
CA GLU A 286 -1.55 -11.85 14.72
C GLU A 286 -0.37 -12.65 15.30
N ILE A 287 0.76 -11.99 15.54
CA ILE A 287 1.93 -12.63 16.15
C ILE A 287 1.60 -13.14 17.57
N PHE A 288 0.92 -12.31 18.37
CA PHE A 288 0.50 -12.69 19.72
C PHE A 288 -0.41 -13.93 19.71
N VAL A 289 -1.41 -13.96 18.83
CA VAL A 289 -2.32 -15.09 18.66
C VAL A 289 -1.55 -16.35 18.27
N VAL A 290 -0.66 -16.29 17.28
CA VAL A 290 0.08 -17.47 16.81
C VAL A 290 1.01 -18.03 17.90
N ILE A 291 1.71 -17.17 18.64
CA ILE A 291 2.69 -17.62 19.63
C ILE A 291 2.02 -18.09 20.92
N PHE A 292 1.14 -17.25 21.49
CA PHE A 292 0.67 -17.43 22.87
C PHE A 292 -0.69 -18.14 22.97
N LEU A 293 -1.62 -17.87 22.04
CA LEU A 293 -2.96 -18.47 22.07
C LEU A 293 -3.03 -19.79 21.31
N TYR A 294 -2.55 -19.79 20.06
CA TYR A 294 -2.55 -20.97 19.20
C TYR A 294 -1.44 -21.95 19.58
N GLY A 295 -0.24 -21.42 19.85
CA GLY A 295 0.95 -22.17 20.19
C GLY A 295 1.86 -22.36 18.99
N ILE A 296 3.12 -21.92 19.12
CA ILE A 296 4.11 -21.94 18.04
C ILE A 296 4.44 -23.37 17.57
N ASP A 297 4.42 -24.36 18.46
CA ASP A 297 4.69 -25.75 18.11
C ASP A 297 3.62 -26.32 17.17
N ARG A 298 2.34 -26.02 17.45
CA ARG A 298 1.22 -26.42 16.58
C ARG A 298 1.32 -25.76 15.21
N PHE A 299 1.78 -24.51 15.17
CA PHE A 299 2.02 -23.82 13.91
C PHE A 299 3.10 -24.52 13.06
N PHE A 300 4.22 -24.93 13.67
CA PHE A 300 5.26 -25.68 12.97
C PHE A 300 4.80 -27.08 12.56
N ASP A 301 3.97 -27.75 13.36
CA ASP A 301 3.39 -29.06 13.00
C ASP A 301 2.47 -28.93 11.78
N ASN A 302 1.63 -27.90 11.72
CA ASN A 302 0.81 -27.63 10.53
C ASN A 302 1.67 -27.30 9.31
N LEU A 303 2.70 -26.48 9.47
CA LEU A 303 3.63 -26.14 8.40
C LEU A 303 4.33 -27.39 7.86
N HIS A 304 4.69 -28.32 8.76
CA HIS A 304 5.26 -29.62 8.40
C HIS A 304 4.25 -30.49 7.64
N GLN A 305 2.98 -30.55 8.08
CA GLN A 305 1.93 -31.29 7.37
C GLN A 305 1.65 -30.74 5.98
N MET A 306 1.72 -29.41 5.80
CA MET A 306 1.49 -28.75 4.52
C MET A 306 2.66 -28.90 3.55
N THR A 307 3.89 -28.70 4.03
CA THR A 307 5.08 -28.53 3.16
C THR A 307 6.05 -29.71 3.19
N GLU A 308 5.86 -30.65 4.11
CA GLU A 308 6.83 -31.70 4.48
C GLU A 308 8.19 -31.16 4.96
N TRP A 309 8.31 -29.84 5.12
CA TRP A 309 9.52 -29.21 5.61
C TRP A 309 9.61 -29.38 7.12
N LYS A 310 10.75 -29.91 7.59
CA LYS A 310 11.07 -29.97 9.01
C LYS A 310 12.39 -29.25 9.25
N PRO A 311 12.39 -28.05 9.84
CA PRO A 311 13.63 -27.34 10.12
C PRO A 311 14.49 -28.12 11.12
N LYS A 312 15.81 -27.99 11.01
CA LYS A 312 16.71 -28.42 12.08
C LYS A 312 16.41 -27.60 13.34
N ILE A 313 16.61 -28.19 14.52
CA ILE A 313 16.30 -27.55 15.81
C ILE A 313 16.90 -26.13 15.90
N LEU A 314 18.17 -25.96 15.51
CA LEU A 314 18.83 -24.65 15.53
C LEU A 314 18.11 -23.60 14.66
N LEU A 315 17.70 -23.99 13.45
CA LEU A 315 16.98 -23.10 12.54
C LEU A 315 15.58 -22.79 13.05
N GLN A 316 14.89 -23.80 13.62
CA GLN A 316 13.59 -23.61 14.23
C GLN A 316 13.69 -22.63 15.42
N SER A 317 14.64 -22.83 16.33
CA SER A 317 14.86 -21.91 17.46
C SER A 317 15.19 -20.50 17.01
N TYR A 318 15.96 -20.34 15.94
CA TYR A 318 16.26 -19.03 15.35
C TYR A 318 15.02 -18.34 14.79
N ILE A 319 14.18 -19.07 14.03
CA ILE A 319 12.93 -18.53 13.49
C ILE A 319 11.96 -18.15 14.60
N VAL A 320 11.82 -19.01 15.62
CA VAL A 320 11.00 -18.72 16.81
C VAL A 320 11.51 -17.47 17.51
N PHE A 321 12.82 -17.30 17.68
CA PHE A 321 13.38 -16.10 18.28
C PHE A 321 13.08 -14.83 17.47
N ILE A 322 13.16 -14.90 16.14
CA ILE A 322 12.80 -13.78 15.27
C ILE A 322 11.32 -13.42 15.44
N ILE A 323 10.43 -14.41 15.30
CA ILE A 323 8.98 -14.18 15.31
C ILE A 323 8.50 -13.77 16.71
N SER A 324 9.07 -14.32 17.78
CA SER A 324 8.59 -14.09 19.15
C SER A 324 9.25 -12.95 19.88
N ALA A 325 10.45 -12.53 19.49
CA ALA A 325 11.16 -11.44 20.15
C ALA A 325 11.45 -10.28 19.20
N ILE A 326 12.14 -10.53 18.08
CA ILE A 326 12.63 -9.44 17.23
C ILE A 326 11.47 -8.72 16.53
N ALA A 327 10.60 -9.45 15.84
CA ALA A 327 9.51 -8.86 15.07
C ALA A 327 8.55 -8.03 15.93
N PRO A 328 8.01 -8.52 17.07
CA PRO A 328 7.22 -7.71 17.98
C PRO A 328 7.96 -6.49 18.50
N SER A 329 9.25 -6.63 18.85
CA SER A 329 10.03 -5.50 19.38
C SER A 329 10.20 -4.39 18.35
N VAL A 330 10.52 -4.75 17.10
CA VAL A 330 10.63 -3.79 15.99
C VAL A 330 9.28 -3.14 15.70
N MET A 331 8.19 -3.91 15.67
CA MET A 331 6.85 -3.38 15.43
C MET A 331 6.36 -2.46 16.54
N ILE A 332 6.63 -2.78 17.81
CA ILE A 332 6.36 -1.89 18.96
C ILE A 332 7.19 -0.60 18.85
N TRP A 333 8.44 -0.72 18.42
CA TRP A 333 9.31 0.44 18.23
C TRP A 333 8.81 1.36 17.09
N ILE A 334 8.39 0.80 15.95
CA ILE A 334 7.75 1.58 14.88
C ILE A 334 6.47 2.24 15.40
N LEU A 335 5.63 1.49 16.12
CA LEU A 335 4.37 2.01 16.67
C LEU A 335 4.63 3.18 17.63
N TYR A 336 5.65 3.06 18.49
CA TYR A 336 6.08 4.14 19.37
C TYR A 336 6.53 5.37 18.57
N GLY A 337 7.35 5.19 17.53
CA GLY A 337 7.80 6.26 16.64
C GLY A 337 6.63 6.99 15.96
N GLN A 338 5.65 6.25 15.45
CA GLN A 338 4.49 6.85 14.78
C GLN A 338 3.57 7.61 15.73
N ILE A 339 3.34 7.10 16.94
CA ILE A 339 2.46 7.75 17.94
C ILE A 339 3.13 8.98 18.56
N PHE A 340 4.40 8.89 18.95
CA PHE A 340 5.07 9.92 19.73
C PHE A 340 5.98 10.84 18.91
N GLY A 341 6.50 10.38 17.78
CA GLY A 341 7.36 11.17 16.88
C GLY A 341 6.60 12.18 16.02
N SER A 342 5.30 11.96 15.79
CA SER A 342 4.46 12.78 14.90
C SER A 342 3.91 14.06 15.56
N SER A 343 4.67 14.70 16.46
CA SER A 343 4.22 15.93 17.17
C SER A 343 4.16 17.18 16.28
N GLN A 344 4.48 17.07 14.99
CA GLN A 344 4.41 18.16 14.01
C GLN A 344 3.00 18.27 13.44
N VAL A 345 2.49 19.49 13.32
CA VAL A 345 1.22 19.78 12.63
C VAL A 345 1.32 19.30 11.19
N LEU A 346 0.37 18.49 10.72
CA LEU A 346 0.35 18.04 9.32
C LEU A 346 0.40 19.26 8.40
N THR A 347 1.19 19.17 7.33
CA THR A 347 1.30 20.23 6.33
C THR A 347 1.24 19.64 4.92
N TYR A 348 0.76 20.44 3.97
CA TYR A 348 0.82 20.11 2.55
C TYR A 348 1.32 21.34 1.78
N GLY A 349 2.59 21.32 1.38
CA GLY A 349 3.28 22.51 0.88
C GLY A 349 3.28 23.63 1.92
N SER A 350 2.72 24.79 1.58
CA SER A 350 2.58 25.93 2.51
C SER A 350 1.34 25.86 3.41
N TYR A 351 0.41 24.94 3.15
CA TYR A 351 -0.84 24.83 3.92
C TYR A 351 -0.61 24.07 5.23
N ARG A 352 -1.14 24.61 6.33
CA ARG A 352 -1.14 23.98 7.65
C ARG A 352 -2.54 23.49 7.98
N TYR A 353 -2.65 22.22 8.35
CA TYR A 353 -3.95 21.64 8.65
C TYR A 353 -4.53 22.21 9.94
N PRO A 354 -5.85 22.46 9.98
CA PRO A 354 -6.52 22.95 11.17
C PRO A 354 -6.49 21.88 12.27
N HIS A 355 -6.61 22.31 13.53
CA HIS A 355 -6.54 21.39 14.68
C HIS A 355 -7.58 20.26 14.62
N TRP A 356 -8.79 20.54 14.13
CA TRP A 356 -9.83 19.51 14.00
C TRP A 356 -9.43 18.41 13.00
N ALA A 357 -8.72 18.73 11.92
CA ALA A 357 -8.27 17.76 10.94
C ALA A 357 -7.17 16.86 11.53
N ASN A 358 -6.26 17.43 12.31
CA ASN A 358 -5.27 16.65 13.05
C ASN A 358 -5.92 15.73 14.11
N LEU A 359 -6.99 16.18 14.77
CA LEU A 359 -7.75 15.33 15.71
C LEU A 359 -8.44 14.16 15.00
N ILE A 360 -9.03 14.40 13.83
CA ILE A 360 -9.60 13.32 13.00
C ILE A 360 -8.50 12.36 12.57
N ALA A 361 -7.36 12.87 12.12
CA ALA A 361 -6.21 12.08 11.70
C ALA A 361 -5.71 11.13 12.81
N VAL A 362 -5.58 11.61 14.05
CA VAL A 362 -5.17 10.78 15.20
C VAL A 362 -6.27 9.77 15.61
N ARG A 363 -7.54 10.13 15.47
CA ARG A 363 -8.67 9.25 15.82
C ARG A 363 -8.98 8.18 14.78
N PHE A 364 -8.62 8.40 13.53
CA PHE A 364 -8.92 7.50 12.43
C PHE A 364 -8.32 6.09 12.62
N PRO A 365 -7.04 5.94 13.01
CA PRO A 365 -6.47 4.64 13.40
C PRO A 365 -7.22 3.93 14.53
N ILE A 366 -7.57 4.70 15.56
CA ILE A 366 -8.20 4.16 16.77
C ILE A 366 -9.60 3.66 16.42
N MET A 367 -10.35 4.42 15.61
CA MET A 367 -11.66 4.01 15.13
C MET A 367 -11.59 2.75 14.26
N ALA A 368 -10.54 2.57 13.46
CA ALA A 368 -10.36 1.33 12.69
C ALA A 368 -10.14 0.10 13.60
N CYS A 369 -9.42 0.27 14.70
CA CYS A 369 -9.26 -0.77 15.72
C CYS A 369 -10.55 -1.00 16.52
N GLU A 370 -11.25 0.07 16.91
CA GLU A 370 -12.50 0.04 17.71
C GLU A 370 -13.72 -0.41 16.91
N LEU A 371 -13.74 -0.27 15.57
CA LEU A 371 -14.86 -0.72 14.74
C LEU A 371 -15.09 -2.23 14.89
N ASN A 372 -14.05 -2.98 15.25
CA ASN A 372 -14.13 -4.40 15.56
C ASN A 372 -14.93 -4.64 16.86
N ASP A 373 -14.79 -3.76 17.85
CA ASP A 373 -15.48 -3.85 19.15
C ASP A 373 -16.90 -3.24 19.12
N GLY A 374 -17.12 -2.18 18.33
CA GLY A 374 -18.39 -1.46 18.26
C GLY A 374 -19.54 -2.26 17.62
N ILE A 375 -19.22 -3.23 16.75
CA ILE A 375 -20.19 -4.14 16.14
C ILE A 375 -20.72 -5.14 17.18
N GLU A 376 -19.90 -5.52 18.17
CA GLU A 376 -20.29 -6.43 19.25
C GLU A 376 -21.21 -5.78 20.30
N ALA A 377 -21.18 -4.45 20.41
CA ALA A 377 -21.92 -3.68 21.43
C ALA A 377 -23.35 -3.24 21.03
N LEU A 378 -23.79 -3.49 19.80
CA LEU A 378 -25.13 -3.08 19.30
C LEU A 378 -26.25 -4.05 19.72
N PRO A 379 -27.48 -3.57 20.02
CA PRO A 379 -28.61 -4.44 20.35
C PRO A 379 -28.97 -5.42 19.21
N ASN A 380 -29.26 -6.69 19.58
CA ASN A 380 -29.57 -7.82 18.68
C ASN A 380 -30.40 -7.53 17.40
N PRO A 381 -31.48 -6.71 17.40
CA PRO A 381 -32.22 -6.47 16.16
C PRO A 381 -31.48 -5.61 15.13
N ILE A 382 -30.54 -4.76 15.58
CA ILE A 382 -29.67 -3.95 14.71
C ILE A 382 -28.45 -4.75 14.29
N GLN A 383 -27.89 -5.59 15.18
CA GLN A 383 -26.86 -6.58 14.84
C GLN A 383 -27.31 -7.47 13.67
N ASN A 384 -28.55 -7.97 13.68
CA ASN A 384 -29.07 -8.84 12.62
C ASN A 384 -29.29 -8.13 11.27
N GLN A 385 -29.42 -6.80 11.25
CA GLN A 385 -29.53 -6.01 10.02
C GLN A 385 -28.16 -5.52 9.51
N LEU A 386 -27.17 -5.40 10.40
CA LEU A 386 -25.78 -5.04 10.11
C LEU A 386 -24.83 -6.26 10.04
N LEU A 387 -25.38 -7.49 9.99
CA LEU A 387 -24.71 -8.80 9.85
C LEU A 387 -23.81 -8.98 8.60
N PHE A 388 -23.39 -7.89 7.97
CA PHE A 388 -22.36 -7.86 6.93
C PHE A 388 -20.92 -7.90 7.50
N PHE A 389 -20.71 -7.69 8.81
CA PHE A 389 -19.35 -7.48 9.34
C PHE A 389 -18.93 -8.23 10.63
N SER A 390 -19.76 -9.06 11.27
CA SER A 390 -19.32 -9.83 12.45
C SER A 390 -19.12 -11.32 12.16
N PRO A 391 -18.02 -11.95 12.63
CA PRO A 391 -17.85 -13.40 12.54
C PRO A 391 -18.81 -14.14 13.49
N PRO A 392 -19.26 -15.36 13.17
CA PRO A 392 -20.17 -16.11 14.02
C PRO A 392 -19.49 -16.50 15.32
N LYS A 393 -20.28 -16.50 16.41
CA LYS A 393 -19.90 -17.13 17.68
C LYS A 393 -19.62 -18.61 17.43
N TYR A 394 -18.35 -18.97 17.28
CA TYR A 394 -17.92 -20.35 17.43
C TYR A 394 -18.14 -20.74 18.90
N ASN A 395 -19.17 -21.56 19.12
CA ASN A 395 -19.34 -22.25 20.37
C ASN A 395 -18.21 -23.30 20.45
N LEU A 396 -17.10 -22.94 21.09
CA LEU A 396 -15.87 -23.74 21.25
C LEU A 396 -16.11 -25.14 21.86
N HIS A 397 -17.31 -25.42 22.36
CA HIS A 397 -17.73 -26.75 22.82
C HIS A 397 -18.18 -27.71 21.70
N SER A 398 -18.40 -27.25 20.47
CA SER A 398 -18.93 -28.11 19.39
C SER A 398 -17.88 -28.66 18.41
N ILE A 399 -16.61 -28.32 18.58
CA ILE A 399 -15.50 -28.82 17.72
C ILE A 399 -14.98 -30.20 18.20
N TRP A 400 -15.46 -30.70 19.34
CA TRP A 400 -15.02 -31.99 19.91
C TRP A 400 -15.88 -33.20 19.52
N ASP A 401 -16.99 -32.99 18.81
CA ASP A 401 -17.84 -34.07 18.29
C ASP A 401 -17.88 -33.96 16.76
N TYR A 402 -16.90 -34.56 16.07
CA TYR A 402 -17.02 -35.35 14.83
C TYR A 402 -15.65 -35.69 14.23
#